data_AF-A0AAV7M882-F1
#
_entry.id   AF-A0AAV7M882-F1
#
_cell.length_a   1.000
_cell.length_b   1.000
_cell.length_c   1.000
_cell.angle_alpha   90.00
_cell.angle_beta   90.00
_cell.angle_gamma   90.00
#
_symmetry.space_group_name_H-M   'P 1'
#
loop_
_entity.id
_entity.type
_entity.pdbx_description
1 polymer ?
#
loop_
_entity_poly.entity_id
_entity_poly.type
_entity_poly.pdbx_seq_one_letter_code
_entity_poly.pdbx_strand_id
1 'polypeptide(L)'
;MDNRLKKVIEKIVHPDQTCGIPGRQIADSLALVRDTIEYIKSRKVPTALVSLDQQKAFDRISHEFMDRTLRALGLGDFFCDVVTAMYRDTSSTALVNGWRTDPFPVLDPLPFPIKQDFLKILGVWLGGKGTAEKSWEERLAKTKQKLGLWSLRKLTIEGKSLVLRNETLPVLLYVAQVWPVQPRTVKAITRMIFYFIWNSKMDRVKREVMFKTHAKGGKGVPDIATILRGTFVCHCVRNTLRAKDEGHAGFLMARFFLLPTWRRLGWAEWDSAVPYNWETPWFYKEVEKFIKEHGPAAPAPTQWTPKIIHRQIRARDVSEPISALPSATADYVWRNVASKRLTNQHKDIAWMAIQGGLLVRAFMHARGINRYKSCPRGCTVDETTYYLFWECAYAQDLLKALSTELGAWIPTTCITADSVMYGLFPGSHALGDLQCCWRLLCCLKDVLLFSRNRLVVGKKETSTLGCRKMIHSLLRDYAALDGSDDDSDDET
;
A
#
# COMPACT_ATOMS: atom_id res chain seq x y z
N MET A 1 29.70 -2.84 -20.84
CA MET A 1 30.59 -2.05 -19.97
C MET A 1 30.03 -1.91 -18.55
N ASP A 2 28.79 -1.46 -18.41
CA ASP A 2 28.10 -1.26 -17.12
C ASP A 2 28.22 -2.45 -16.14
N ASN A 3 27.85 -3.67 -16.54
CA ASN A 3 27.95 -4.86 -15.66
C ASN A 3 29.37 -5.21 -15.17
N ARG A 4 30.42 -4.75 -15.88
CA ARG A 4 31.82 -4.95 -15.45
C ARG A 4 32.25 -3.86 -14.46
N LEU A 5 31.88 -2.61 -14.71
CA LEU A 5 32.18 -1.48 -13.84
C LEU A 5 31.48 -1.62 -12.48
N LYS A 6 30.23 -2.09 -12.46
CA LYS A 6 29.47 -2.37 -11.22
C LYS A 6 30.20 -3.29 -10.24
N LYS A 7 31.07 -4.18 -10.69
CA LYS A 7 31.82 -5.12 -9.83
C LYS A 7 32.99 -4.45 -9.10
N VAL A 8 33.45 -3.29 -9.55
CA VAL A 8 34.66 -2.63 -9.05
C VAL A 8 34.35 -1.25 -8.47
N ILE A 9 33.25 -0.62 -8.90
CA ILE A 9 32.90 0.75 -8.52
C ILE A 9 32.84 0.97 -7.01
N GLU A 10 32.38 -0.02 -6.23
CA GLU A 10 32.31 0.02 -4.77
C GLU A 10 33.68 0.19 -4.09
N LYS A 11 34.76 -0.29 -4.74
CA LYS A 11 36.14 -0.16 -4.25
C LYS A 11 36.78 1.19 -4.62
N ILE A 12 36.24 1.84 -5.65
CA ILE A 12 36.77 3.09 -6.21
C ILE A 12 36.12 4.29 -5.52
N VAL A 13 34.80 4.25 -5.32
CA VAL A 13 34.05 5.37 -4.75
C VAL A 13 34.06 5.34 -3.23
N HIS A 14 34.08 6.54 -2.63
CA HIS A 14 34.02 6.68 -1.19
C HIS A 14 32.80 5.95 -0.59
N PRO A 15 32.88 5.32 0.60
CA PRO A 15 31.77 4.59 1.21
C PRO A 15 30.47 5.41 1.32
N ASP A 16 30.56 6.70 1.65
CA ASP A 16 29.38 7.57 1.82
C ASP A 16 28.67 7.95 0.50
N GLN A 17 29.25 7.63 -0.67
CA GLN A 17 28.60 7.85 -1.96
C GLN A 17 27.55 6.75 -2.21
N THR A 18 26.28 7.10 -2.10
CA THR A 18 25.16 6.13 -2.23
C THR A 18 24.56 6.07 -3.65
N CYS A 19 24.64 7.17 -4.40
CA CYS A 19 24.02 7.26 -5.72
C CYS A 19 24.74 6.38 -6.75
N GLY A 20 23.99 5.54 -7.46
CA GLY A 20 24.50 4.70 -8.55
C GLY A 20 25.32 3.49 -8.10
N ILE A 21 25.44 3.24 -6.81
CA ILE A 21 26.23 2.14 -6.25
C ILE A 21 25.30 0.98 -5.85
N PRO A 22 25.51 -0.25 -6.35
CA PRO A 22 24.74 -1.41 -5.92
C PRO A 22 24.74 -1.58 -4.38
N GLY A 23 23.63 -2.04 -3.83
CA GLY A 23 23.50 -2.29 -2.38
C GLY A 23 23.38 -1.03 -1.49
N ARG A 24 23.78 0.16 -1.96
CA ARG A 24 23.65 1.43 -1.22
C ARG A 24 22.29 2.08 -1.52
N GLN A 25 21.62 2.58 -0.48
CA GLN A 25 20.31 3.23 -0.63
C GLN A 25 20.45 4.73 -0.41
N ILE A 26 19.69 5.53 -1.18
CA ILE A 26 19.63 6.99 -1.00
C ILE A 26 19.20 7.40 0.42
N ALA A 27 18.40 6.55 1.08
CA ALA A 27 17.98 6.74 2.46
C ALA A 27 19.14 6.65 3.45
N ASP A 28 20.25 5.97 3.11
CA ASP A 28 21.44 5.85 3.95
C ASP A 28 22.12 7.21 4.16
N SER A 29 22.26 7.99 3.10
CA SER A 29 22.80 9.36 3.18
C SER A 29 21.91 10.27 4.02
N LEU A 30 20.58 10.13 3.89
CA LEU A 30 19.63 10.92 4.69
C LEU A 30 19.66 10.54 6.17
N ALA A 31 19.76 9.24 6.47
CA ALA A 31 19.88 8.74 7.84
C ALA A 31 21.20 9.20 8.49
N LEU A 32 22.32 9.17 7.74
CA LEU A 32 23.60 9.71 8.19
C LEU A 32 23.49 11.19 8.55
N VAL A 33 22.99 12.03 7.63
CA VAL A 33 22.86 13.48 7.88
C VAL A 33 21.93 13.74 9.08
N ARG A 34 20.80 13.02 9.18
CA ARG A 34 19.88 13.10 10.32
C ARG A 34 20.60 12.80 11.64
N ASP A 35 21.34 11.70 11.70
CA ASP A 35 21.99 11.24 12.93
C ASP A 35 23.18 12.13 13.32
N THR A 36 23.95 12.61 12.34
CA THR A 36 25.03 13.59 12.57
C THR A 36 24.48 14.90 13.13
N ILE A 37 23.36 15.41 12.60
CA ILE A 37 22.71 16.62 13.15
C ILE A 37 22.27 16.39 14.59
N GLU A 38 21.70 15.22 14.89
CA GLU A 38 21.28 14.88 16.25
C GLU A 38 22.47 14.77 17.22
N TYR A 39 23.56 14.15 16.77
CA TYR A 39 24.81 14.08 17.53
C TYR A 39 25.34 15.49 17.85
N ILE A 40 25.43 16.35 16.85
CA ILE A 40 25.92 17.73 16.99
C ILE A 40 25.06 18.54 17.96
N LYS A 41 23.73 18.40 17.88
CA LYS A 41 22.80 19.02 18.84
C LYS A 41 23.02 18.53 20.26
N SER A 42 23.19 17.20 20.45
CA SER A 42 23.42 16.62 21.77
C SER A 42 24.73 17.10 22.40
N ARG A 43 25.75 17.33 21.58
CA ARG A 43 27.06 17.84 22.00
C ARG A 43 27.16 19.37 22.02
N LYS A 44 26.12 20.08 21.58
CA LYS A 44 26.09 21.55 21.44
C LYS A 44 27.29 22.10 20.65
N VAL A 45 27.72 21.38 19.62
CA VAL A 45 28.85 21.79 18.78
C VAL A 45 28.36 22.86 17.79
N PRO A 46 29.01 24.04 17.70
CA PRO A 46 28.71 25.00 16.66
C PRO A 46 28.93 24.38 15.28
N THR A 47 27.92 24.38 14.41
CA THR A 47 28.02 23.73 13.10
C THR A 47 27.20 24.46 12.05
N ALA A 48 27.74 24.52 10.84
CA ALA A 48 27.01 24.88 9.63
C ALA A 48 26.84 23.64 8.73
N LEU A 49 25.64 23.45 8.18
CA LEU A 49 25.38 22.44 7.16
C LEU A 49 25.38 23.12 5.78
N VAL A 50 26.27 22.69 4.90
CA VAL A 50 26.41 23.26 3.54
C VAL A 50 25.82 22.29 2.52
N SER A 51 24.85 22.75 1.74
CA SER A 51 24.32 22.01 0.58
C SER A 51 24.96 22.54 -0.68
N LEU A 52 25.72 21.68 -1.37
CA LEU A 52 26.31 22.00 -2.66
C LEU A 52 25.55 21.23 -3.75
N ASP A 53 25.24 21.91 -4.85
CA ASP A 53 24.62 21.31 -6.02
C ASP A 53 25.38 21.74 -7.27
N GLN A 54 25.55 20.82 -8.21
CA GLN A 54 26.27 21.06 -9.46
C GLN A 54 25.26 21.38 -10.56
N GLN A 55 25.31 22.61 -11.08
CA GLN A 55 24.46 23.03 -12.18
C GLN A 55 24.81 22.21 -13.44
N LYS A 56 23.84 21.46 -13.96
CA LYS A 56 23.99 20.66 -15.20
C LYS A 56 25.23 19.77 -15.17
N ALA A 57 25.43 19.03 -14.07
CA ALA A 57 26.64 18.25 -13.81
C ALA A 57 27.10 17.35 -14.98
N PHE A 58 26.14 16.69 -15.66
CA PHE A 58 26.44 15.82 -16.80
C PHE A 58 26.87 16.59 -18.06
N ASP A 59 26.29 17.76 -18.31
CA ASP A 59 26.57 18.56 -19.51
C ASP A 59 27.89 19.35 -19.40
N ARG A 60 28.39 19.53 -18.18
CA ARG A 60 29.53 20.41 -17.87
C ARG A 60 30.83 19.69 -17.50
N ILE A 61 30.85 18.36 -17.56
CA ILE A 61 32.07 17.62 -17.23
C ILE A 61 33.11 17.80 -18.34
N SER A 62 34.34 18.20 -17.99
CA SER A 62 35.43 18.26 -18.96
C SER A 62 35.81 16.83 -19.40
N HIS A 63 35.77 16.57 -20.70
CA HIS A 63 36.12 15.26 -21.25
C HIS A 63 37.60 14.91 -21.03
N GLU A 64 38.48 15.91 -21.06
CA GLU A 64 39.90 15.75 -20.73
C GLU A 64 40.10 15.38 -19.26
N PHE A 65 39.36 16.04 -18.36
CA PHE A 65 39.37 15.71 -16.94
C PHE A 65 38.86 14.29 -16.69
N MET A 66 37.79 13.89 -17.37
CA MET A 66 37.21 12.55 -17.28
C MET A 66 38.20 11.47 -17.74
N ASP A 67 38.83 11.61 -18.92
CA ASP A 67 39.81 10.64 -19.43
C ASP A 67 41.02 10.51 -18.48
N ARG A 68 41.59 11.64 -18.03
CA ARG A 68 42.69 11.65 -17.05
C ARG A 68 42.31 10.96 -15.75
N THR A 69 41.10 11.19 -15.25
CA THR A 69 40.61 10.56 -14.02
C THR A 69 40.45 9.05 -14.19
N LEU A 70 39.85 8.59 -15.29
CA LEU A 70 39.68 7.15 -15.55
C LEU A 70 41.02 6.41 -15.65
N ARG A 71 42.02 7.01 -16.32
CA ARG A 71 43.37 6.45 -16.40
C ARG A 71 44.09 6.47 -15.05
N ALA A 72 43.97 7.56 -14.29
CA ALA A 72 44.57 7.66 -12.94
C ALA A 72 43.97 6.66 -11.95
N LEU A 73 42.69 6.29 -12.13
CA LEU A 73 42.02 5.23 -11.36
C LEU A 73 42.48 3.80 -11.77
N GLY A 74 43.38 3.67 -12.75
CA GLY A 74 43.92 2.39 -13.20
C GLY A 74 42.94 1.58 -14.06
N LEU A 75 41.93 2.21 -14.65
CA LEU A 75 41.05 1.54 -15.62
C LEU A 75 41.83 1.33 -16.93
N GLY A 76 41.79 0.12 -17.48
CA GLY A 76 42.63 -0.25 -18.63
C GLY A 76 42.37 0.59 -19.87
N ASP A 77 43.42 0.83 -20.66
CA ASP A 77 43.42 1.79 -21.78
C ASP A 77 42.29 1.55 -22.78
N PHE A 78 42.03 0.29 -23.15
CA PHE A 78 40.92 -0.06 -24.03
C PHE A 78 39.56 0.47 -23.53
N PHE A 79 39.31 0.43 -22.22
CA PHE A 79 38.07 0.95 -21.66
C PHE A 79 38.03 2.48 -21.74
N CYS A 80 39.13 3.15 -21.35
CA CYS A 80 39.25 4.60 -21.41
C CYS A 80 39.08 5.12 -22.84
N ASP A 81 39.71 4.46 -23.83
CA ASP A 81 39.63 4.84 -25.24
C ASP A 81 38.21 4.72 -25.79
N VAL A 82 37.47 3.67 -25.40
CA VAL A 82 36.07 3.52 -25.81
C VAL A 82 35.17 4.58 -25.16
N VAL A 83 35.38 4.90 -23.88
CA VAL A 83 34.64 5.99 -23.23
C VAL A 83 34.94 7.32 -23.91
N THR A 84 36.22 7.64 -24.13
CA THR A 84 36.65 8.88 -24.79
C THR A 84 36.11 8.98 -26.22
N ALA A 85 36.02 7.86 -26.96
CA ALA A 85 35.39 7.82 -28.28
C ALA A 85 33.89 8.16 -28.25
N MET A 86 33.14 7.84 -27.18
CA MET A 86 31.72 8.18 -27.06
C MET A 86 31.47 9.69 -26.91
N TYR A 87 32.45 10.44 -26.43
CA TYR A 87 32.35 11.87 -26.13
C TYR A 87 33.10 12.76 -27.14
N ARG A 88 33.64 12.18 -28.21
CA ARG A 88 34.32 12.90 -29.29
C ARG A 88 33.29 13.45 -30.29
N ASP A 89 33.41 14.72 -30.65
CA ASP A 89 32.59 15.41 -31.66
C ASP A 89 31.06 15.45 -31.41
N THR A 90 30.61 15.34 -30.15
CA THR A 90 29.20 15.48 -29.77
C THR A 90 28.76 16.94 -29.66
N SER A 91 27.70 17.34 -30.38
CA SER A 91 27.03 18.64 -30.26
C SER A 91 25.55 18.48 -29.84
N SER A 92 25.02 19.45 -29.10
CA SER A 92 23.60 19.47 -28.68
C SER A 92 22.82 20.53 -29.45
N THR A 93 21.66 20.17 -29.98
CA THR A 93 20.71 21.08 -30.64
C THR A 93 19.33 20.89 -30.01
N ALA A 94 18.58 21.96 -29.78
CA ALA A 94 17.23 21.87 -29.26
C ALA A 94 16.24 21.68 -30.41
N LEU A 95 15.28 20.76 -30.27
CA LEU A 95 14.20 20.59 -31.24
C LEU A 95 12.95 21.31 -30.73
N VAL A 96 12.56 22.40 -31.39
CA VAL A 96 11.37 23.19 -31.05
C VAL A 96 10.41 23.13 -32.22
N ASN A 97 9.21 22.56 -32.00
CA ASN A 97 8.15 22.42 -33.01
C ASN A 97 8.63 21.81 -34.35
N GLY A 98 9.55 20.83 -34.29
CA GLY A 98 10.09 20.15 -35.47
C GLY A 98 11.33 20.78 -36.10
N TRP A 99 11.79 21.93 -35.60
CA TRP A 99 12.97 22.63 -36.10
C TRP A 99 14.13 22.55 -35.11
N ARG A 100 15.34 22.29 -35.60
CA ARG A 100 16.56 22.24 -34.76
C ARG A 100 17.17 23.63 -34.63
N THR A 101 17.58 24.00 -33.43
CA THR A 101 18.35 25.22 -33.18
C THR A 101 19.82 25.02 -33.55
N ASP A 102 20.53 26.14 -33.72
CA ASP A 102 21.99 26.11 -33.79
C ASP A 102 22.62 25.54 -32.50
N PRO A 103 23.81 24.94 -32.58
CA PRO A 103 24.54 24.45 -31.42
C PRO A 103 24.91 25.61 -30.50
N PHE A 104 24.66 25.47 -29.20
CA PHE A 104 24.94 26.51 -28.21
C PHE A 104 25.86 26.03 -27.07
N PRO A 105 26.80 26.86 -26.60
CA PRO A 105 27.62 26.57 -25.43
C PRO A 105 26.87 26.87 -24.13
N VAL A 106 27.21 26.15 -23.06
CA VAL A 106 26.56 26.27 -21.75
C VAL A 106 27.40 27.14 -20.81
N LEU A 107 27.01 28.41 -20.61
CA LEU A 107 27.70 29.39 -19.75
C LEU A 107 27.16 29.47 -18.29
N ASP A 108 27.92 30.22 -17.50
CA ASP A 108 28.24 30.23 -16.05
C ASP A 108 27.16 30.49 -14.96
N PRO A 109 27.49 30.32 -13.65
CA PRO A 109 26.54 30.21 -12.54
C PRO A 109 26.23 31.53 -11.79
N LEU A 110 25.09 31.52 -11.10
CA LEU A 110 24.52 32.59 -10.26
C LEU A 110 24.59 32.22 -8.75
N PRO A 111 24.41 33.19 -7.83
CA PRO A 111 24.91 33.12 -6.45
C PRO A 111 24.15 32.15 -5.53
N PHE A 112 24.86 31.69 -4.49
CA PHE A 112 24.36 30.78 -3.47
C PHE A 112 23.33 31.45 -2.54
N PRO A 113 22.08 30.97 -2.45
CA PRO A 113 21.15 31.42 -1.42
C PRO A 113 21.47 30.71 -0.09
N ILE A 114 21.89 31.47 0.92
CA ILE A 114 22.03 30.99 2.29
C ILE A 114 20.62 30.82 2.89
N LYS A 115 20.29 29.61 3.36
CA LYS A 115 19.04 29.32 4.08
C LYS A 115 19.34 29.01 5.54
N GLN A 116 18.62 29.66 6.45
CA GLN A 116 18.73 29.42 7.89
C GLN A 116 17.77 28.28 8.32
N ASP A 117 18.22 27.51 9.32
CA ASP A 117 17.49 26.51 10.12
C ASP A 117 17.00 25.21 9.47
N PHE A 118 16.63 25.17 8.19
CA PHE A 118 16.10 23.95 7.57
C PHE A 118 16.62 23.76 6.15
N LEU A 119 17.04 22.54 5.83
CA LEU A 119 17.51 22.17 4.51
C LEU A 119 16.70 20.99 3.98
N LYS A 120 16.36 21.05 2.69
CA LYS A 120 15.69 19.95 2.01
C LYS A 120 16.73 19.18 1.19
N ILE A 121 17.07 17.98 1.66
CA ILE A 121 18.04 17.09 1.00
C ILE A 121 17.26 15.93 0.40
N LEU A 122 17.42 15.69 -0.90
CA LEU A 122 16.79 14.58 -1.65
C LEU A 122 15.27 14.49 -1.39
N GLY A 123 14.60 15.63 -1.21
CA GLY A 123 13.17 15.69 -0.98
C GLY A 123 12.70 15.45 0.46
N VAL A 124 13.59 15.39 1.45
CA VAL A 124 13.29 15.27 2.90
C VAL A 124 13.84 16.49 3.64
N TRP A 125 13.08 17.02 4.59
CA TRP A 125 13.52 18.15 5.42
C TRP A 125 14.35 17.64 6.60
N LEU A 126 15.51 18.28 6.82
CA LEU A 126 16.47 18.01 7.89
C LEU A 126 16.96 19.35 8.50
N GLY A 127 17.61 19.28 9.67
CA GLY A 127 18.14 20.48 10.36
C GLY A 127 17.36 20.81 11.63
N GLY A 128 16.51 21.85 11.58
CA GLY A 128 15.82 22.42 12.73
C GLY A 128 14.72 21.55 13.35
N LYS A 129 14.07 22.09 14.39
CA LYS A 129 12.91 21.46 15.05
C LYS A 129 11.73 21.38 14.08
N GLY A 130 10.92 20.32 14.15
CA GLY A 130 9.73 20.19 13.29
C GLY A 130 9.98 19.64 11.88
N THR A 131 11.22 19.24 11.56
CA THR A 131 11.60 18.80 10.20
C THR A 131 11.00 17.44 9.81
N ALA A 132 10.79 16.55 10.78
CA ALA A 132 10.09 15.28 10.57
C ALA A 132 8.62 15.53 10.20
N GLU A 133 7.93 16.39 10.95
CA GLU A 133 6.54 16.79 10.73
C GLU A 133 6.37 17.43 9.36
N LYS A 134 7.23 18.41 9.03
CA LYS A 134 7.24 19.08 7.71
C LYS A 134 7.47 18.09 6.57
N SER A 135 8.36 17.12 6.75
CA SER A 135 8.60 16.05 5.77
C SER A 135 7.36 15.19 5.53
N TRP A 136 6.67 14.81 6.60
CA TRP A 136 5.44 14.04 6.52
C TRP A 136 4.30 14.86 5.90
N GLU A 137 4.08 16.10 6.32
CA GLU A 137 3.03 16.99 5.81
C GLU A 137 3.12 17.17 4.28
N GLU A 138 4.33 17.43 3.75
CA GLU A 138 4.52 17.57 2.30
C GLU A 138 4.14 16.28 1.55
N ARG A 139 4.47 15.11 2.12
CA ARG A 139 4.10 13.81 1.51
C ARG A 139 2.62 13.50 1.65
N LEU A 140 1.99 13.89 2.75
CA LEU A 140 0.55 13.74 2.95
C LEU A 140 -0.23 14.62 1.97
N ALA A 141 0.22 15.84 1.71
CA ALA A 141 -0.40 16.73 0.71
C ALA A 141 -0.37 16.09 -0.70
N LYS A 142 0.79 15.57 -1.12
CA LYS A 142 0.95 14.86 -2.39
C LYS A 142 0.08 13.60 -2.47
N THR A 143 0.03 12.83 -1.38
CA THR A 143 -0.80 11.63 -1.30
C THR A 143 -2.28 11.97 -1.41
N LYS A 144 -2.73 13.01 -0.70
CA LYS A 144 -4.12 13.49 -0.74
C LYS A 144 -4.51 13.92 -2.15
N GLN A 145 -3.64 14.65 -2.85
CA GLN A 145 -3.87 15.05 -4.25
C GLN A 145 -4.02 13.83 -5.17
N LYS A 146 -3.09 12.86 -5.09
CA LYS A 146 -3.17 11.61 -5.86
C LYS A 146 -4.47 10.85 -5.60
N LEU A 147 -4.80 10.63 -4.32
CA LEU A 147 -6.03 9.92 -3.94
C LEU A 147 -7.29 10.68 -4.39
N GLY A 148 -7.25 12.02 -4.37
CA GLY A 148 -8.32 12.86 -4.91
C GLY A 148 -8.57 12.61 -6.40
N LEU A 149 -7.52 12.54 -7.22
CA LEU A 149 -7.61 12.21 -8.65
C LEU A 149 -8.19 10.81 -8.88
N TRP A 150 -7.74 9.81 -8.11
CA TRP A 150 -8.28 8.45 -8.20
C TRP A 150 -9.74 8.35 -7.73
N SER A 151 -10.16 9.21 -6.81
CA SER A 151 -11.55 9.26 -6.31
C SER A 151 -12.55 9.72 -7.37
N LEU A 152 -12.10 10.37 -8.45
CA LEU A 152 -12.96 10.73 -9.59
C LEU A 152 -13.42 9.51 -10.39
N ARG A 153 -12.74 8.37 -10.24
CA ARG A 153 -13.08 7.13 -10.93
C ARG A 153 -13.97 6.24 -10.04
N LYS A 154 -14.92 5.53 -10.65
CA LYS A 154 -15.72 4.52 -9.96
C LYS A 154 -14.88 3.25 -9.78
N LEU A 155 -14.21 3.14 -8.62
CA LEU A 155 -13.37 2.00 -8.27
C LEU A 155 -14.07 1.10 -7.24
N THR A 156 -13.88 -0.21 -7.39
CA THR A 156 -14.22 -1.23 -6.37
C THR A 156 -13.28 -1.15 -5.18
N ILE A 157 -13.62 -1.79 -4.07
CA ILE A 157 -12.75 -1.84 -2.88
C ILE A 157 -11.40 -2.48 -3.25
N GLU A 158 -11.42 -3.51 -4.11
CA GLU A 158 -10.20 -4.14 -4.65
C GLU A 158 -9.35 -3.16 -5.46
N GLY A 159 -9.97 -2.43 -6.40
CA GLY A 159 -9.28 -1.42 -7.20
C GLY A 159 -8.67 -0.31 -6.33
N LYS A 160 -9.37 0.11 -5.28
CA LYS A 160 -8.85 1.08 -4.31
C LYS A 160 -7.71 0.51 -3.48
N SER A 161 -7.79 -0.75 -3.05
CA SER A 161 -6.71 -1.46 -2.36
C SER A 161 -5.44 -1.51 -3.22
N LEU A 162 -5.59 -1.74 -4.53
CA LEU A 162 -4.50 -1.73 -5.50
C LEU A 162 -3.87 -0.34 -5.65
N VAL A 163 -4.68 0.71 -5.76
CA VAL A 163 -4.19 2.11 -5.79
C VAL A 163 -3.41 2.43 -4.51
N LEU A 164 -3.89 2.00 -3.34
CA LEU A 164 -3.17 2.22 -2.08
C LEU A 164 -1.81 1.51 -2.09
N ARG A 165 -1.74 0.29 -2.62
CA ARG A 165 -0.51 -0.50 -2.67
C ARG A 165 0.51 0.06 -3.66
N ASN A 166 0.07 0.48 -4.84
CA ASN A 166 0.95 0.81 -5.95
C ASN A 166 1.24 2.32 -6.06
N GLU A 167 0.28 3.18 -5.71
CA GLU A 167 0.41 4.63 -5.86
C GLU A 167 0.68 5.37 -4.56
N THR A 168 0.10 4.89 -3.45
CA THR A 168 0.18 5.57 -2.15
C THR A 168 1.35 5.10 -1.32
N LEU A 169 1.49 3.78 -1.15
CA LEU A 169 2.49 3.21 -0.27
C LEU A 169 3.93 3.59 -0.65
N PRO A 170 4.37 3.54 -1.93
CA PRO A 170 5.75 3.90 -2.29
C PRO A 170 6.12 5.35 -1.94
N VAL A 171 5.16 6.28 -2.08
CA VAL A 171 5.38 7.71 -1.75
C VAL A 171 5.65 7.91 -0.26
N LEU A 172 4.99 7.12 0.59
CA LEU A 172 5.14 7.19 2.04
C LEU A 172 6.37 6.41 2.54
N LEU A 173 6.68 5.27 1.92
CA LEU A 173 7.82 4.41 2.26
C LEU A 173 9.16 5.15 2.18
N TYR A 174 9.29 6.09 1.24
CA TYR A 174 10.51 6.87 1.08
C TYR A 174 10.86 7.66 2.36
N VAL A 175 9.89 8.40 2.91
CA VAL A 175 10.11 9.19 4.13
C VAL A 175 10.17 8.30 5.36
N ALA A 176 9.44 7.18 5.38
CA ALA A 176 9.47 6.23 6.49
C ALA A 176 10.84 5.59 6.74
N GLN A 177 11.75 5.57 5.77
CA GLN A 177 13.12 5.08 5.97
C GLN A 177 13.97 6.07 6.79
N VAL A 178 13.63 7.36 6.77
CA VAL A 178 14.39 8.44 7.42
C VAL A 178 13.71 8.94 8.69
N TRP A 179 12.39 9.04 8.70
CA TRP A 179 11.64 9.51 9.87
C TRP A 179 10.59 8.48 10.26
N PRO A 180 10.51 8.06 11.53
CA PRO A 180 9.42 7.20 11.97
C PRO A 180 8.11 7.97 11.86
N VAL A 181 7.04 7.25 11.53
CA VAL A 181 5.71 7.85 11.44
C VAL A 181 5.15 8.09 12.84
N GLN A 182 4.83 9.35 13.15
CA GLN A 182 4.29 9.72 14.46
C GLN A 182 2.81 9.33 14.59
N PRO A 183 2.28 9.10 15.82
CA PRO A 183 0.89 8.71 16.03
C PRO A 183 -0.15 9.67 15.43
N ARG A 184 0.12 10.98 15.45
CA ARG A 184 -0.75 12.00 14.82
C ARG A 184 -0.80 11.80 13.29
N THR A 185 0.35 11.59 12.68
CA THR A 185 0.50 11.31 11.24
C THR A 185 -0.16 9.98 10.86
N VAL A 186 -0.01 8.93 11.67
CA VAL A 186 -0.71 7.65 11.49
C VAL A 186 -2.22 7.84 11.46
N LYS A 187 -2.78 8.58 12.41
CA LYS A 187 -4.23 8.89 12.44
C LYS A 187 -4.66 9.65 11.18
N ALA A 188 -3.87 10.62 10.72
CA ALA A 188 -4.15 11.38 9.51
C ALA A 188 -4.12 10.51 8.24
N ILE A 189 -3.09 9.68 8.08
CA ILE A 189 -2.96 8.70 6.99
C ILE A 189 -4.14 7.74 6.98
N THR A 190 -4.44 7.14 8.14
CA THR A 190 -5.53 6.17 8.27
C THR A 190 -6.87 6.79 7.91
N ARG A 191 -7.16 8.00 8.42
CA ARG A 191 -8.40 8.73 8.07
C ARG A 191 -8.51 8.99 6.57
N MET A 192 -7.41 9.39 5.92
CA MET A 192 -7.37 9.65 4.48
C MET A 192 -7.61 8.37 3.66
N ILE A 193 -6.96 7.27 4.04
CA ILE A 193 -7.11 5.96 3.38
C ILE A 193 -8.55 5.46 3.47
N PHE A 194 -9.14 5.47 4.66
CA PHE A 194 -10.48 4.94 4.84
C PHE A 194 -11.57 5.85 4.27
N TYR A 195 -11.32 7.17 4.25
CA TYR A 195 -12.14 8.09 3.47
C TYR A 195 -12.13 7.74 1.98
N PHE A 196 -10.95 7.46 1.41
CA PHE A 196 -10.80 7.03 0.02
C PHE A 196 -11.51 5.69 -0.24
N ILE A 197 -11.31 4.68 0.63
CA ILE A 197 -11.96 3.37 0.49
C ILE A 197 -13.48 3.50 0.48
N TRP A 198 -14.06 4.20 1.44
CA TRP A 198 -15.51 4.26 1.63
C TRP A 198 -16.21 5.39 0.85
N ASN A 199 -15.45 6.31 0.26
CA ASN A 199 -15.94 7.59 -0.26
C ASN A 199 -16.79 8.35 0.77
N SER A 200 -16.49 8.17 2.07
CA SER A 200 -17.25 8.75 3.17
C SER A 200 -16.39 8.76 4.44
N LYS A 201 -16.77 9.58 5.42
CA LYS A 201 -16.10 9.60 6.74
C LYS A 201 -16.46 8.39 7.62
N MET A 202 -17.42 7.56 7.19
CA MET A 202 -17.92 6.43 7.97
C MET A 202 -17.27 5.12 7.50
N ASP A 203 -16.63 4.44 8.45
CA ASP A 203 -16.11 3.09 8.24
C ASP A 203 -17.25 2.10 8.34
N ARG A 204 -17.51 1.38 7.24
CA ARG A 204 -18.64 0.43 7.20
C ARG A 204 -18.32 -0.91 7.85
N VAL A 205 -17.06 -1.31 7.81
CA VAL A 205 -16.51 -2.54 8.39
C VAL A 205 -15.29 -2.19 9.23
N LYS A 206 -15.02 -2.96 10.30
CA LYS A 206 -13.84 -2.80 11.16
C LYS A 206 -12.56 -2.78 10.31
N ARG A 207 -11.62 -1.87 10.62
CA ARG A 207 -10.38 -1.69 9.85
C ARG A 207 -9.48 -2.94 9.86
N GLU A 208 -9.41 -3.63 10.99
CA GLU A 208 -8.65 -4.88 11.15
C GLU A 208 -9.12 -5.96 10.16
N VAL A 209 -10.43 -6.06 9.93
CA VAL A 209 -11.00 -6.99 8.94
C VAL A 209 -10.56 -6.60 7.52
N MET A 210 -10.50 -5.30 7.20
CA MET A 210 -10.09 -4.83 5.88
C MET A 210 -8.63 -5.20 5.55
N PHE A 211 -7.75 -5.26 6.55
CA PHE A 211 -6.34 -5.61 6.38
C PHE A 211 -6.09 -7.09 6.13
N LYS A 212 -7.02 -7.97 6.53
CA LYS A 212 -6.94 -9.43 6.33
C LYS A 212 -6.92 -9.79 4.83
N THR A 213 -6.39 -10.97 4.52
CA THR A 213 -6.42 -11.54 3.16
C THR A 213 -7.85 -11.98 2.79
N HIS A 214 -8.12 -12.15 1.50
CA HIS A 214 -9.43 -12.62 1.02
C HIS A 214 -9.81 -13.98 1.61
N ALA A 215 -8.86 -14.89 1.75
CA ALA A 215 -9.08 -16.21 2.35
C ALA A 215 -9.58 -16.11 3.81
N LYS A 216 -9.10 -15.11 4.56
CA LYS A 216 -9.52 -14.85 5.94
C LYS A 216 -10.68 -13.83 6.04
N GLY A 217 -11.41 -13.60 4.96
CA GLY A 217 -12.56 -12.70 4.93
C GLY A 217 -12.24 -11.20 4.91
N GLY A 218 -11.02 -10.81 4.57
CA GLY A 218 -10.64 -9.41 4.38
C GLY A 218 -10.62 -8.95 2.92
N LYS A 219 -10.14 -7.73 2.68
CA LYS A 219 -10.01 -7.09 1.35
C LYS A 219 -8.56 -6.76 0.98
N GLY A 220 -7.60 -7.32 1.72
CA GLY A 220 -6.17 -7.19 1.44
C GLY A 220 -5.64 -5.76 1.52
N VAL A 221 -6.38 -4.83 2.14
CA VAL A 221 -5.99 -3.43 2.25
C VAL A 221 -4.65 -3.34 2.99
N PRO A 222 -3.64 -2.61 2.47
CA PRO A 222 -2.35 -2.52 3.13
C PRO A 222 -2.51 -1.83 4.49
N ASP A 223 -2.00 -2.44 5.56
CA ASP A 223 -1.86 -1.77 6.84
C ASP A 223 -0.66 -0.83 6.76
N ILE A 224 -0.91 0.36 6.17
CA ILE A 224 0.13 1.34 5.88
C ILE A 224 0.85 1.78 7.17
N ALA A 225 0.15 1.88 8.30
CA ALA A 225 0.78 2.30 9.55
C ALA A 225 1.87 1.32 9.98
N THR A 226 1.52 0.03 10.03
CA THR A 226 2.45 -1.04 10.39
C THR A 226 3.57 -1.19 9.38
N ILE A 227 3.27 -1.10 8.08
CA ILE A 227 4.28 -1.18 7.02
C ILE A 227 5.30 -0.03 7.16
N LEU A 228 4.87 1.21 7.40
CA LEU A 228 5.77 2.36 7.52
C LEU A 228 6.66 2.24 8.77
N ARG A 229 6.08 1.88 9.93
CA ARG A 229 6.86 1.65 11.17
C ARG A 229 7.86 0.52 11.00
N GLY A 230 7.43 -0.60 10.42
CA GLY A 230 8.29 -1.75 10.13
C GLY A 230 9.40 -1.43 9.13
N THR A 231 9.15 -0.55 8.16
CA THR A 231 10.15 -0.08 7.21
C THR A 231 11.27 0.70 7.90
N PHE A 232 10.92 1.62 8.80
CA PHE A 232 11.89 2.35 9.60
C PHE A 232 12.77 1.39 10.42
N VAL A 233 12.15 0.43 11.11
CA VAL A 233 12.86 -0.56 11.94
C VAL A 233 13.77 -1.44 11.08
N CYS A 234 13.31 -1.93 9.93
CA CYS A 234 14.13 -2.73 9.02
C CYS A 234 15.33 -1.94 8.49
N HIS A 235 15.16 -0.66 8.19
CA HIS A 235 16.26 0.21 7.79
C HIS A 235 17.29 0.35 8.93
N CYS A 236 16.83 0.58 10.17
CA CYS A 236 17.69 0.64 11.35
C CYS A 236 18.47 -0.67 11.58
N VAL A 237 17.78 -1.82 11.50
CA VAL A 237 18.40 -3.15 11.67
C VAL A 237 19.40 -3.44 10.57
N ARG A 238 19.09 -3.12 9.31
CA ARG A 238 20.05 -3.27 8.20
C ARG A 238 21.30 -2.44 8.46
N ASN A 239 21.13 -1.18 8.88
CA ASN A 239 22.22 -0.23 9.04
C ASN A 239 23.08 -0.49 10.29
N THR A 240 22.66 -1.37 11.20
CA THR A 240 23.37 -1.59 12.46
C THR A 240 23.77 -3.04 12.73
N LEU A 241 22.98 -4.02 12.26
CA LEU A 241 23.20 -5.44 12.54
C LEU A 241 23.59 -6.28 11.30
N ARG A 242 23.25 -5.84 10.07
CA ARG A 242 23.60 -6.59 8.85
C ARG A 242 24.98 -6.23 8.29
N ALA A 243 25.38 -4.97 8.43
CA ALA A 243 26.68 -4.50 7.97
C ALA A 243 27.76 -4.95 8.97
N LYS A 244 28.37 -6.11 8.73
CA LYS A 244 29.69 -6.40 9.29
C LYS A 244 30.67 -5.45 8.59
N ASP A 245 31.17 -4.46 9.32
CA ASP A 245 32.50 -3.86 9.15
C ASP A 245 32.94 -3.45 7.74
N GLU A 246 32.37 -2.38 7.15
CA GLU A 246 33.02 -1.68 6.02
C GLU A 246 32.71 -0.17 6.06
N GLY A 247 33.51 0.61 6.82
CA GLY A 247 33.86 2.03 6.59
C GLY A 247 32.79 3.12 6.42
N HIS A 248 31.49 2.83 6.39
CA HIS A 248 30.46 3.82 6.07
C HIS A 248 30.03 4.59 7.33
N ALA A 249 30.19 5.92 7.32
CA ALA A 249 29.96 6.77 8.50
C ALA A 249 28.51 6.67 9.03
N GLY A 250 27.55 6.48 8.11
CA GLY A 250 26.12 6.27 8.43
C GLY A 250 25.84 5.08 9.35
N PHE A 251 26.59 3.98 9.23
CA PHE A 251 26.42 2.82 10.10
C PHE A 251 26.97 3.08 11.51
N LEU A 252 28.06 3.87 11.62
CA LEU A 252 28.65 4.23 12.90
C LEU A 252 27.71 5.10 13.73
N MET A 253 27.05 6.09 13.12
CA MET A 253 26.13 6.98 13.85
C MET A 253 24.83 6.28 14.27
N ALA A 254 24.22 5.49 13.37
CA ALA A 254 23.03 4.72 13.73
C ALA A 254 23.36 3.70 14.84
N ARG A 255 24.50 3.01 14.75
CA ARG A 255 24.98 2.08 15.77
C ARG A 255 25.27 2.80 17.09
N PHE A 256 25.91 3.97 17.07
CA PHE A 256 26.18 4.78 18.25
C PHE A 256 24.92 5.03 19.09
N PHE A 257 23.77 5.32 18.47
CA PHE A 257 22.52 5.57 19.18
C PHE A 257 21.69 4.31 19.50
N LEU A 258 21.74 3.28 18.65
CA LEU A 258 20.89 2.08 18.78
C LEU A 258 21.54 0.90 19.49
N LEU A 259 22.87 0.89 19.63
CA LEU A 259 23.60 -0.22 20.25
C LEU A 259 23.11 -0.56 21.67
N PRO A 260 22.78 0.41 22.55
CA PRO A 260 22.19 0.09 23.85
C PRO A 260 20.84 -0.63 23.74
N THR A 261 20.01 -0.26 22.76
CA THR A 261 18.72 -0.92 22.50
C THR A 261 18.93 -2.36 22.04
N TRP A 262 19.89 -2.59 21.15
CA TRP A 262 20.24 -3.93 20.68
C TRP A 262 20.79 -4.82 21.80
N ARG A 263 21.62 -4.27 22.69
CA ARG A 263 22.13 -4.97 23.88
C ARG A 263 21.01 -5.37 24.85
N ARG A 264 20.07 -4.46 25.13
CA ARG A 264 18.89 -4.77 25.97
C ARG A 264 18.01 -5.87 25.38
N LEU A 265 17.92 -5.94 24.04
CA LEU A 265 17.19 -6.99 23.32
C LEU A 265 17.99 -8.28 23.12
N GLY A 266 19.26 -8.33 23.54
CA GLY A 266 20.14 -9.49 23.34
C GLY A 266 20.58 -9.71 21.89
N TRP A 267 20.53 -8.68 21.04
CA TRP A 267 20.89 -8.75 19.60
C TRP A 267 22.31 -8.28 19.30
N ALA A 268 23.01 -7.73 20.29
CA ALA A 268 24.39 -7.30 20.19
C ALA A 268 25.12 -7.56 21.51
N GLU A 269 26.41 -7.87 21.44
CA GLU A 269 27.24 -8.12 22.62
C GLU A 269 27.57 -6.83 23.39
N TRP A 270 27.86 -7.02 24.68
CA TRP A 270 28.37 -5.96 25.55
C TRP A 270 29.86 -5.78 25.28
N ASP A 271 30.20 -4.66 24.64
CA ASP A 271 31.57 -4.27 24.33
C ASP A 271 31.78 -2.80 24.74
N SER A 272 32.63 -2.58 25.73
CA SER A 272 32.93 -1.24 26.26
C SER A 272 33.90 -0.45 25.37
N ALA A 273 34.54 -1.07 24.38
CA ALA A 273 35.49 -0.40 23.48
C ALA A 273 34.79 0.34 22.32
N VAL A 274 33.52 0.05 22.04
CA VAL A 274 32.76 0.68 20.96
C VAL A 274 32.01 1.91 21.49
N PRO A 275 32.10 3.09 20.84
CA PRO A 275 31.38 4.27 21.28
C PRO A 275 29.86 4.07 21.16
N TYR A 276 29.12 4.52 22.18
CA TYR A 276 27.67 4.47 22.20
C TYR A 276 27.09 5.66 23.01
N ASN A 277 25.79 5.92 22.85
CA ASN A 277 25.06 6.93 23.62
C ASN A 277 23.92 6.32 24.42
N TRP A 278 23.91 6.53 25.74
CA TRP A 278 22.78 6.15 26.59
C TRP A 278 21.50 6.92 26.27
N GLU A 279 21.62 8.16 25.79
CA GLU A 279 20.48 8.98 25.40
C GLU A 279 20.05 8.69 23.96
N THR A 280 19.12 7.75 23.80
CA THR A 280 18.56 7.43 22.48
C THR A 280 17.64 8.57 21.98
N PRO A 281 17.86 9.11 20.77
CA PRO A 281 16.99 10.08 20.13
C PRO A 281 15.53 9.63 20.06
N TRP A 282 14.60 10.59 20.05
CA TRP A 282 13.16 10.29 20.07
C TRP A 282 12.72 9.35 18.95
N PHE A 283 13.30 9.48 17.75
CA PHE A 283 12.94 8.66 16.60
C PHE A 283 13.39 7.21 16.75
N TYR A 284 14.49 6.95 17.46
CA TYR A 284 14.95 5.59 17.75
C TYR A 284 14.19 4.93 18.90
N LYS A 285 13.57 5.69 19.80
CA LYS A 285 12.64 5.15 20.81
C LYS A 285 11.43 4.44 20.17
N GLU A 286 10.99 4.91 19.01
CA GLU A 286 9.90 4.26 18.24
C GLU A 286 10.27 2.87 17.73
N VAL A 287 11.57 2.58 17.52
CA VAL A 287 12.05 1.25 17.12
C VAL A 287 11.79 0.25 18.25
N GLU A 288 12.21 0.58 19.47
CA GLU A 288 12.03 -0.30 20.64
C GLU A 288 10.54 -0.56 20.90
N LYS A 289 9.72 0.49 20.80
CA LYS A 289 8.26 0.38 20.92
C LYS A 289 7.67 -0.55 19.87
N PHE A 290 8.06 -0.39 18.60
CA PHE A 290 7.57 -1.26 17.52
C PHE A 290 7.96 -2.72 17.73
N ILE A 291 9.20 -2.99 18.15
CA ILE A 291 9.68 -4.36 18.39
C ILE A 291 8.90 -5.03 19.54
N LYS A 292 8.63 -4.31 20.63
CA LYS A 292 7.82 -4.85 21.74
C LYS A 292 6.40 -5.19 21.31
N GLU A 293 5.80 -4.35 20.47
CA GLU A 293 4.42 -4.54 19.99
C GLU A 293 4.30 -5.61 18.90
N HIS A 294 5.24 -5.64 17.95
CA HIS A 294 5.08 -6.36 16.66
C HIS A 294 6.29 -7.21 16.27
N GLY A 295 7.33 -7.29 17.10
CA GLY A 295 8.56 -8.03 16.82
C GLY A 295 8.27 -9.49 16.45
N PRO A 296 8.66 -9.94 15.24
CA PRO A 296 8.56 -11.34 14.88
C PRO A 296 9.59 -12.17 15.66
N ALA A 297 9.21 -13.38 16.11
CA ALA A 297 10.12 -14.28 16.84
C ALA A 297 11.13 -14.99 15.92
N ALA A 298 10.76 -15.20 14.66
CA ALA A 298 11.61 -15.73 13.59
C ALA A 298 11.21 -15.04 12.27
N PRO A 299 12.10 -14.92 11.26
CA PRO A 299 13.52 -15.25 11.27
C PRO A 299 14.33 -14.26 12.13
N ALA A 300 15.65 -14.42 12.19
CA ALA A 300 16.53 -13.51 12.94
C ALA A 300 16.35 -12.03 12.49
N PRO A 301 16.59 -11.04 13.36
CA PRO A 301 16.44 -9.62 13.03
C PRO A 301 17.16 -9.20 11.74
N THR A 302 18.37 -9.75 11.53
CA THR A 302 19.17 -9.54 10.32
C THR A 302 18.54 -10.10 9.05
N GLN A 303 17.43 -10.83 9.11
CA GLN A 303 16.68 -11.32 7.95
C GLN A 303 15.32 -10.62 7.81
N TRP A 304 14.97 -9.69 8.71
CA TRP A 304 13.70 -8.98 8.65
C TRP A 304 13.55 -8.11 7.41
N THR A 305 12.42 -8.21 6.75
CA THR A 305 12.01 -7.27 5.72
C THR A 305 10.63 -6.74 6.06
N PRO A 306 10.24 -5.53 5.58
CA PRO A 306 8.90 -5.00 5.83
C PRO A 306 7.81 -5.99 5.39
N LYS A 307 8.05 -6.75 4.31
CA LYS A 307 7.15 -7.80 3.82
C LYS A 307 7.00 -8.94 4.82
N ILE A 308 8.10 -9.44 5.39
CA ILE A 308 8.08 -10.53 6.39
C ILE A 308 7.33 -10.09 7.65
N ILE A 309 7.69 -8.93 8.20
CA ILE A 309 7.06 -8.37 9.40
C ILE A 309 5.55 -8.24 9.19
N HIS A 310 5.13 -7.60 8.09
CA HIS A 310 3.72 -7.39 7.79
C HIS A 310 2.96 -8.71 7.54
N ARG A 311 3.59 -9.69 6.85
CA ARG A 311 2.98 -11.02 6.65
C ARG A 311 2.71 -11.71 7.99
N GLN A 312 3.64 -11.66 8.94
CA GLN A 312 3.46 -12.30 10.24
C GLN A 312 2.44 -11.60 11.13
N ILE A 313 2.40 -10.27 11.11
CA ILE A 313 1.37 -9.51 11.84
C ILE A 313 -0.02 -9.90 11.32
N ARG A 314 -0.21 -10.00 10.00
CA ARG A 314 -1.45 -10.51 9.39
C ARG A 314 -1.74 -11.98 9.72
N ALA A 315 -0.72 -12.78 10.00
CA ALA A 315 -0.90 -14.18 10.37
C ALA A 315 -1.39 -14.33 11.81
N ARG A 316 -0.95 -13.46 12.73
CA ARG A 316 -1.35 -13.43 14.15
C ARG A 316 -2.82 -13.07 14.35
N ASP A 317 -3.42 -12.31 13.44
CA ASP A 317 -4.86 -12.06 13.48
C ASP A 317 -5.64 -13.33 13.13
N VAL A 318 -6.23 -13.94 14.17
CA VAL A 318 -7.22 -15.01 14.04
C VAL A 318 -8.44 -14.42 13.33
N SER A 319 -8.99 -15.14 12.35
CA SER A 319 -10.29 -14.79 11.77
C SER A 319 -11.33 -14.88 12.89
N GLU A 320 -12.02 -13.77 13.21
CA GLU A 320 -13.31 -13.91 13.89
C GLU A 320 -14.14 -14.81 12.93
N PRO A 321 -14.61 -16.00 13.36
CA PRO A 321 -15.46 -16.80 12.51
C PRO A 321 -16.64 -15.94 12.07
N ILE A 322 -17.15 -16.15 10.84
CA ILE A 322 -18.46 -15.63 10.47
C ILE A 322 -19.39 -16.11 11.58
N SER A 323 -19.93 -15.19 12.38
CA SER A 323 -20.64 -15.49 13.62
C SER A 323 -21.58 -16.68 13.39
N ALA A 324 -21.32 -17.79 14.08
CA ALA A 324 -22.05 -19.07 14.01
C ALA A 324 -21.68 -20.13 12.94
N LEU A 325 -20.66 -19.93 12.08
CA LEU A 325 -20.21 -20.98 11.15
C LEU A 325 -18.91 -21.69 11.59
N PRO A 326 -18.78 -23.02 11.39
CA PRO A 326 -17.51 -23.74 11.57
C PRO A 326 -16.41 -23.21 10.65
N SER A 327 -15.14 -23.33 11.05
CA SER A 327 -13.99 -22.77 10.31
C SER A 327 -13.92 -23.25 8.86
N ALA A 328 -14.09 -24.54 8.60
CA ALA A 328 -14.04 -25.11 7.25
C ALA A 328 -15.15 -24.55 6.33
N THR A 329 -16.34 -24.34 6.88
CA THR A 329 -17.47 -23.72 6.18
C THR A 329 -17.18 -22.25 5.90
N ALA A 330 -16.61 -21.51 6.85
CA ALA A 330 -16.22 -20.12 6.64
C ALA A 330 -15.17 -19.96 5.53
N ASP A 331 -14.17 -20.86 5.46
CA ASP A 331 -13.17 -20.86 4.40
C ASP A 331 -13.78 -21.13 3.02
N TYR A 332 -14.76 -22.03 2.94
CA TYR A 332 -15.54 -22.24 1.71
C TYR A 332 -16.32 -20.98 1.30
N VAL A 333 -17.02 -20.34 2.23
CA VAL A 333 -17.75 -19.09 1.97
C VAL A 333 -16.82 -17.99 1.45
N TRP A 334 -15.66 -17.81 2.05
CA TRP A 334 -14.71 -16.79 1.57
C TRP A 334 -14.11 -17.13 0.21
N ARG A 335 -13.85 -18.41 -0.09
CA ARG A 335 -13.47 -18.84 -1.45
C ARG A 335 -14.56 -18.51 -2.47
N ASN A 336 -15.83 -18.76 -2.15
CA ASN A 336 -16.96 -18.43 -3.03
C ASN A 336 -17.09 -16.92 -3.27
N VAL A 337 -16.96 -16.11 -2.22
CA VAL A 337 -17.03 -14.64 -2.30
C VAL A 337 -15.84 -14.06 -3.05
N ALA A 338 -14.65 -14.68 -2.94
CA ALA A 338 -13.43 -14.24 -3.61
C ALA A 338 -13.25 -14.82 -5.02
N SER A 339 -14.16 -15.67 -5.49
CA SER A 339 -14.04 -16.40 -6.75
C SER A 339 -13.72 -15.50 -7.94
N LYS A 340 -12.69 -15.83 -8.72
CA LYS A 340 -12.30 -15.07 -9.93
C LYS A 340 -13.46 -14.91 -10.92
N ARG A 341 -14.35 -15.91 -10.95
CA ARG A 341 -15.58 -16.00 -11.75
C ARG A 341 -16.68 -14.97 -11.40
N LEU A 342 -16.48 -14.15 -10.36
CA LEU A 342 -17.37 -13.04 -9.97
C LEU A 342 -16.79 -11.68 -10.36
N THR A 343 -17.65 -10.74 -10.76
CA THR A 343 -17.23 -9.35 -10.96
C THR A 343 -16.82 -8.72 -9.61
N ASN A 344 -15.89 -7.77 -9.64
CA ASN A 344 -15.43 -7.12 -8.39
C ASN A 344 -16.56 -6.39 -7.65
N GLN A 345 -17.57 -5.88 -8.35
CA GLN A 345 -18.76 -5.28 -7.74
C GLN A 345 -19.58 -6.33 -6.97
N HIS A 346 -19.84 -7.49 -7.56
CA HIS A 346 -20.56 -8.58 -6.90
C HIS A 346 -19.77 -9.16 -5.71
N LYS A 347 -18.45 -9.28 -5.82
CA LYS A 347 -17.56 -9.63 -4.69
C LYS A 347 -17.67 -8.64 -3.54
N ASP A 348 -17.74 -7.34 -3.83
CA ASP A 348 -17.87 -6.29 -2.81
C ASP A 348 -19.23 -6.34 -2.12
N ILE A 349 -20.32 -6.53 -2.88
CA ILE A 349 -21.68 -6.63 -2.32
C ILE A 349 -21.83 -7.88 -1.45
N ALA A 350 -21.43 -9.05 -1.95
CA ALA A 350 -21.49 -10.30 -1.19
C ALA A 350 -20.65 -10.22 0.09
N TRP A 351 -19.42 -9.70 -0.01
CA TRP A 351 -18.55 -9.51 1.14
C TRP A 351 -19.14 -8.53 2.17
N MET A 352 -19.66 -7.37 1.74
CA MET A 352 -20.31 -6.42 2.64
C MET A 352 -21.59 -6.99 3.26
N ALA A 353 -22.31 -7.86 2.56
CA ALA A 353 -23.49 -8.52 3.12
C ALA A 353 -23.11 -9.40 4.31
N ILE A 354 -22.06 -10.22 4.17
CA ILE A 354 -21.57 -11.11 5.22
C ILE A 354 -20.97 -10.33 6.40
N GLN A 355 -20.23 -9.26 6.11
CA GLN A 355 -19.60 -8.41 7.13
C GLN A 355 -20.57 -7.41 7.78
N GLY A 356 -21.84 -7.39 7.38
CA GLY A 356 -22.83 -6.42 7.86
C GLY A 356 -22.50 -4.97 7.51
N GLY A 357 -21.77 -4.73 6.42
CA GLY A 357 -21.30 -3.40 5.98
C GLY A 357 -22.20 -2.70 4.96
N LEU A 358 -23.36 -3.27 4.61
CA LEU A 358 -24.31 -2.65 3.69
C LEU A 358 -25.10 -1.52 4.37
N LEU A 359 -25.35 -0.43 3.65
CA LEU A 359 -26.07 0.75 4.12
C LEU A 359 -27.60 0.55 4.11
N VAL A 360 -28.06 -0.48 4.82
CA VAL A 360 -29.48 -0.73 5.10
C VAL A 360 -29.97 0.14 6.25
N ARG A 361 -31.28 0.35 6.39
CA ARG A 361 -31.83 1.27 7.40
C ARG A 361 -31.50 0.84 8.82
N ALA A 362 -31.50 -0.46 9.13
CA ALA A 362 -31.08 -0.93 10.46
C ALA A 362 -29.63 -0.54 10.77
N PHE A 363 -28.71 -0.71 9.82
CA PHE A 363 -27.30 -0.32 9.95
C PHE A 363 -27.13 1.20 10.15
N MET A 364 -27.86 2.00 9.37
CA MET A 364 -27.81 3.46 9.44
C MET A 364 -28.45 3.99 10.73
N HIS A 365 -29.53 3.38 11.19
CA HIS A 365 -30.21 3.71 12.44
C HIS A 365 -29.34 3.40 13.66
N ALA A 366 -28.68 2.24 13.70
CA ALA A 366 -27.75 1.87 14.76
C ALA A 366 -26.57 2.85 14.92
N ARG A 367 -26.30 3.67 13.89
CA ARG A 367 -25.27 4.71 13.89
C ARG A 367 -25.84 6.14 13.98
N GLY A 368 -27.13 6.30 14.23
CA GLY A 368 -27.79 7.59 14.37
C GLY A 368 -27.89 8.41 13.07
N ILE A 369 -27.69 7.79 11.90
CA ILE A 369 -27.73 8.49 10.60
C ILE A 369 -29.15 8.57 10.06
N ASN A 370 -29.96 7.53 10.28
CA ASN A 370 -31.33 7.47 9.82
C ASN A 370 -32.30 7.32 10.98
N ARG A 371 -33.42 8.05 10.94
CA ARG A 371 -34.47 7.98 11.98
C ARG A 371 -35.23 6.66 11.97
N TYR A 372 -35.38 6.04 10.80
CA TYR A 372 -36.16 4.82 10.64
C TYR A 372 -35.26 3.61 10.47
N LYS A 373 -35.58 2.52 11.16
CA LYS A 373 -34.95 1.20 10.98
C LYS A 373 -35.75 0.26 10.08
N SER A 374 -37.04 0.51 9.89
CA SER A 374 -37.98 -0.34 9.14
C SER A 374 -37.80 -0.30 7.62
N CYS A 375 -38.22 -1.36 6.94
CA CYS A 375 -38.15 -1.53 5.49
C CYS A 375 -38.72 -0.31 4.71
N PRO A 376 -38.03 0.21 3.68
CA PRO A 376 -38.52 1.32 2.86
C PRO A 376 -39.77 0.98 2.03
N ARG A 377 -40.11 -0.31 1.87
CA ARG A 377 -41.28 -0.80 1.14
C ARG A 377 -42.53 -0.98 2.01
N GLY A 378 -42.51 -0.49 3.26
CA GLY A 378 -43.70 -0.50 4.13
C GLY A 378 -43.92 -1.79 4.93
N CYS A 379 -43.00 -2.76 4.89
CA CYS A 379 -43.16 -4.08 5.53
C CYS A 379 -43.08 -4.11 7.07
N THR A 380 -43.07 -2.95 7.75
CA THR A 380 -42.93 -2.71 9.22
C THR A 380 -41.74 -3.34 9.96
N VAL A 381 -41.11 -4.39 9.45
CA VAL A 381 -39.91 -5.05 10.00
C VAL A 381 -38.64 -4.24 9.75
N ASP A 382 -37.67 -4.38 10.65
CA ASP A 382 -36.34 -3.76 10.54
C ASP A 382 -35.60 -4.24 9.29
N GLU A 383 -35.08 -3.30 8.49
CA GLU A 383 -34.33 -3.59 7.27
C GLU A 383 -32.90 -4.02 7.61
N THR A 384 -32.73 -5.26 8.06
CA THR A 384 -31.41 -5.91 8.16
C THR A 384 -30.92 -6.34 6.78
N THR A 385 -29.63 -6.67 6.67
CA THR A 385 -29.08 -7.24 5.43
C THR A 385 -29.77 -8.56 5.07
N TYR A 386 -30.01 -9.41 6.06
CA TYR A 386 -30.70 -10.67 5.89
C TYR A 386 -32.15 -10.45 5.42
N TYR A 387 -32.85 -9.49 6.05
CA TYR A 387 -34.21 -9.13 5.66
C TYR A 387 -34.28 -8.61 4.21
N LEU A 388 -33.35 -7.74 3.83
CA LEU A 388 -33.30 -7.17 2.47
C LEU A 388 -33.18 -8.25 1.38
N PHE A 389 -32.38 -9.29 1.61
CA PHE A 389 -32.08 -10.30 0.59
C PHE A 389 -32.96 -11.54 0.65
N TRP A 390 -33.54 -11.84 1.82
CA TRP A 390 -34.34 -13.04 2.03
C TRP A 390 -35.75 -12.72 2.52
N GLU A 391 -35.93 -12.20 3.74
CA GLU A 391 -37.26 -12.18 4.38
C GLU A 391 -38.24 -11.13 3.81
N CYS A 392 -37.76 -10.11 3.11
CA CYS A 392 -38.62 -9.09 2.51
C CYS A 392 -39.57 -9.71 1.47
N ALA A 393 -40.87 -9.41 1.56
CA ALA A 393 -41.88 -9.89 0.60
C ALA A 393 -41.47 -9.61 -0.86
N TYR A 394 -40.95 -8.42 -1.14
CA TYR A 394 -40.45 -8.05 -2.47
C TYR A 394 -39.26 -8.91 -2.93
N ALA A 395 -38.36 -9.29 -2.02
CA ALA A 395 -37.24 -10.18 -2.33
C ALA A 395 -37.72 -11.60 -2.64
N GLN A 396 -38.70 -12.10 -1.87
CA GLN A 396 -39.35 -13.39 -2.12
C GLN A 396 -40.10 -13.41 -3.45
N ASP A 397 -40.83 -12.35 -3.81
CA ASP A 397 -41.51 -12.23 -5.09
C ASP A 397 -40.53 -12.27 -6.27
N LEU A 398 -39.38 -11.59 -6.13
CA LEU A 398 -38.33 -11.60 -7.15
C LEU A 398 -37.63 -12.97 -7.25
N LEU A 399 -37.37 -13.64 -6.12
CA LEU A 399 -36.86 -15.01 -6.10
C LEU A 399 -37.84 -15.99 -6.78
N LYS A 400 -39.14 -15.86 -6.51
CA LYS A 400 -40.18 -16.66 -7.16
C LYS A 400 -40.21 -16.41 -8.68
N ALA A 401 -40.04 -15.16 -9.11
CA ALA A 401 -39.95 -14.81 -10.52
C ALA A 401 -38.69 -15.36 -11.24
N LEU A 402 -37.66 -15.76 -10.49
CA LEU A 402 -36.42 -16.39 -10.96
C LEU A 402 -36.38 -17.91 -10.71
N SER A 403 -37.48 -18.49 -10.20
CA SER A 403 -37.51 -19.90 -9.79
C SER A 403 -37.21 -20.87 -10.93
N THR A 404 -37.62 -20.54 -12.16
CA THR A 404 -37.33 -21.33 -13.35
C THR A 404 -35.84 -21.32 -13.69
N GLU A 405 -35.19 -20.14 -13.65
CA GLU A 405 -33.76 -20.02 -13.90
C GLU A 405 -32.92 -20.69 -12.80
N LEU A 406 -33.28 -20.49 -11.52
CA LEU A 406 -32.61 -21.15 -10.40
C LEU A 406 -32.79 -22.67 -10.47
N GLY A 407 -34.00 -23.13 -10.77
CA GLY A 407 -34.38 -24.54 -10.88
C GLY A 407 -33.67 -25.30 -12.00
N ALA A 408 -33.08 -24.61 -12.97
CA ALA A 408 -32.28 -25.23 -14.03
C ALA A 408 -30.95 -25.82 -13.52
N TRP A 409 -30.43 -25.30 -12.40
CA TRP A 409 -29.16 -25.73 -11.81
C TRP A 409 -29.33 -26.42 -10.47
N ILE A 410 -30.18 -25.88 -9.60
CA ILE A 410 -30.38 -26.38 -8.25
C ILE A 410 -31.87 -26.41 -7.96
N PRO A 411 -32.43 -27.49 -7.39
CA PRO A 411 -33.83 -27.53 -6.98
C PRO A 411 -34.18 -26.32 -6.11
N THR A 412 -35.30 -25.66 -6.40
CA THR A 412 -35.71 -24.44 -5.69
C THR A 412 -35.93 -24.68 -4.19
N THR A 413 -36.21 -25.92 -3.78
CA THR A 413 -36.28 -26.36 -2.38
C THR A 413 -34.94 -26.29 -1.64
N CYS A 414 -33.82 -26.30 -2.36
CA CYS A 414 -32.47 -26.15 -1.81
C CYS A 414 -32.00 -24.68 -1.79
N ILE A 415 -32.81 -23.73 -2.28
CA ILE A 415 -32.51 -22.31 -2.15
C ILE A 415 -32.98 -21.86 -0.77
N THR A 416 -32.02 -21.68 0.14
CA THR A 416 -32.23 -21.23 1.51
C THR A 416 -31.66 -19.83 1.71
N ALA A 417 -31.91 -19.26 2.88
CA ALA A 417 -31.29 -18.00 3.25
C ALA A 417 -29.75 -18.08 3.27
N ASP A 418 -29.17 -19.21 3.66
CA ASP A 418 -27.72 -19.43 3.63
C ASP A 418 -27.20 -19.57 2.19
N SER A 419 -28.01 -20.15 1.29
CA SER A 419 -27.72 -20.18 -0.14
C SER A 419 -27.62 -18.76 -0.68
N VAL A 420 -28.60 -17.90 -0.34
CA VAL A 420 -28.60 -16.50 -0.75
C VAL A 420 -27.46 -15.74 -0.08
N MET A 421 -27.27 -15.81 1.23
CA MET A 421 -26.27 -15.00 1.95
C MET A 421 -24.84 -15.43 1.67
N TYR A 422 -24.56 -16.73 1.78
CA TYR A 422 -23.21 -17.29 1.84
C TYR A 422 -22.85 -18.17 0.62
N GLY A 423 -23.83 -18.55 -0.21
CA GLY A 423 -23.61 -19.50 -1.30
C GLY A 423 -23.46 -20.94 -0.79
N LEU A 424 -24.11 -21.25 0.34
CA LEU A 424 -24.16 -22.58 0.93
C LEU A 424 -25.44 -23.27 0.51
N PHE A 425 -25.33 -24.31 -0.33
CA PHE A 425 -26.48 -25.03 -0.86
C PHE A 425 -26.60 -26.40 -0.17
N PRO A 426 -27.77 -26.76 0.40
CA PRO A 426 -27.99 -28.10 0.95
C PRO A 426 -27.92 -29.18 -0.14
N GLY A 427 -27.32 -30.32 0.19
CA GLY A 427 -27.19 -31.48 -0.70
C GLY A 427 -25.90 -31.46 -1.55
N SER A 428 -25.74 -32.51 -2.37
CA SER A 428 -24.60 -32.67 -3.27
C SER A 428 -25.00 -32.28 -4.70
N HIS A 429 -24.35 -31.24 -5.23
CA HIS A 429 -24.61 -30.70 -6.57
C HIS A 429 -23.31 -30.55 -7.35
N ALA A 430 -23.38 -30.53 -8.68
CA ALA A 430 -22.20 -30.32 -9.52
C ALA A 430 -21.62 -28.92 -9.30
N LEU A 431 -20.29 -28.81 -9.33
CA LEU A 431 -19.59 -27.55 -9.06
C LEU A 431 -19.98 -26.43 -10.05
N GLY A 432 -20.22 -26.78 -11.32
CA GLY A 432 -20.68 -25.83 -12.35
C GLY A 432 -22.03 -25.21 -12.00
N ASP A 433 -22.99 -26.04 -11.59
CA ASP A 433 -24.34 -25.62 -11.20
C ASP A 433 -24.33 -24.73 -9.96
N LEU A 434 -23.52 -25.09 -8.95
CA LEU A 434 -23.30 -24.26 -7.76
C LEU A 434 -22.79 -22.86 -8.12
N GLN A 435 -21.85 -22.76 -9.06
CA GLN A 435 -21.26 -21.50 -9.47
C GLN A 435 -22.23 -20.64 -10.30
N CYS A 436 -22.97 -21.25 -11.24
CA CYS A 436 -24.00 -20.57 -12.01
C CYS A 436 -25.12 -20.02 -11.10
N CYS A 437 -25.59 -20.85 -10.17
CA CYS A 437 -26.58 -20.42 -9.19
C CYS A 437 -26.04 -19.30 -8.29
N TRP A 438 -24.79 -19.39 -7.82
CA TRP A 438 -24.18 -18.33 -7.01
C TRP A 438 -24.04 -17.00 -7.77
N ARG A 439 -23.66 -17.03 -9.06
CA ARG A 439 -23.63 -15.83 -9.93
C ARG A 439 -25.00 -15.18 -10.02
N LEU A 440 -26.05 -15.97 -10.26
CA LEU A 440 -27.43 -15.47 -10.33
C LEU A 440 -27.86 -14.83 -9.01
N LEU A 441 -27.55 -15.46 -7.87
CA LEU A 441 -27.84 -14.92 -6.54
C LEU A 441 -27.03 -13.64 -6.23
N CYS A 442 -25.81 -13.50 -6.74
CA CYS A 442 -25.05 -12.27 -6.66
C CYS A 442 -25.67 -11.13 -7.49
N CYS A 443 -26.14 -11.41 -8.71
CA CYS A 443 -26.89 -10.44 -9.52
C CYS A 443 -28.20 -10.02 -8.83
N LEU A 444 -28.90 -10.98 -8.22
CA LEU A 444 -30.10 -10.72 -7.41
C LEU A 444 -29.80 -9.74 -6.28
N LYS A 445 -28.74 -9.95 -5.49
CA LYS A 445 -28.33 -9.03 -4.41
C LYS A 445 -28.06 -7.62 -4.93
N ASP A 446 -27.34 -7.50 -6.04
CA ASP A 446 -27.03 -6.20 -6.64
C ASP A 446 -28.32 -5.47 -7.04
N VAL A 447 -29.20 -6.14 -7.77
CA VAL A 447 -30.46 -5.55 -8.23
C VAL A 447 -31.41 -5.22 -7.08
N LEU A 448 -31.49 -6.06 -6.04
CA LEU A 448 -32.27 -5.76 -4.84
C LEU A 448 -31.73 -4.51 -4.12
N LEU A 449 -30.41 -4.41 -3.96
CA LEU A 449 -29.77 -3.25 -3.34
C LEU A 449 -29.93 -1.99 -4.19
N PHE A 450 -29.80 -2.09 -5.52
CA PHE A 450 -30.04 -1.01 -6.47
C PHE A 450 -31.48 -0.51 -6.42
N SER A 451 -32.46 -1.41 -6.55
CA SER A 451 -33.89 -1.10 -6.50
C SER A 451 -34.25 -0.44 -5.17
N ARG A 452 -33.72 -0.98 -4.06
CA ARG A 452 -33.86 -0.38 -2.73
C ARG A 452 -33.28 1.03 -2.66
N ASN A 453 -32.05 1.24 -3.13
CA ASN A 453 -31.40 2.56 -3.06
C ASN A 453 -32.12 3.59 -3.94
N ARG A 454 -32.64 3.16 -5.11
CA ARG A 454 -33.48 3.98 -5.98
C ARG A 454 -34.81 4.36 -5.32
N LEU A 455 -35.42 3.45 -4.55
CA LEU A 455 -36.60 3.76 -3.75
C LEU A 455 -36.29 4.76 -2.63
N VAL A 456 -35.19 4.57 -1.89
CA VAL A 456 -34.82 5.45 -0.77
C VAL A 456 -34.43 6.86 -1.22
N VAL A 457 -33.60 6.98 -2.27
CA VAL A 457 -33.08 8.28 -2.75
C VAL A 457 -34.04 8.92 -3.76
N GLY A 458 -34.53 8.13 -4.70
CA GLY A 458 -35.32 8.62 -5.84
C GLY A 458 -36.83 8.48 -5.68
N LYS A 459 -37.33 7.89 -4.57
CA LYS A 459 -38.76 7.60 -4.32
C LYS A 459 -39.46 6.85 -5.46
N LYS A 460 -38.70 6.07 -6.24
CA LYS A 460 -39.20 5.28 -7.38
C LYS A 460 -39.03 3.81 -7.11
N GLU A 461 -40.15 3.08 -7.04
CA GLU A 461 -40.13 1.62 -6.97
C GLU A 461 -39.88 1.02 -8.36
N THR A 462 -39.12 -0.07 -8.42
CA THR A 462 -38.87 -0.82 -9.65
C THR A 462 -39.74 -2.07 -9.62
N SER A 463 -40.44 -2.38 -10.71
CA SER A 463 -41.22 -3.62 -10.78
C SER A 463 -40.32 -4.86 -10.74
N THR A 464 -40.83 -5.98 -10.25
CA THR A 464 -40.13 -7.27 -10.22
C THR A 464 -39.70 -7.72 -11.62
N LEU A 465 -40.54 -7.48 -12.63
CA LEU A 465 -40.21 -7.72 -14.04
C LEU A 465 -39.03 -6.86 -14.52
N GLY A 466 -38.99 -5.58 -14.12
CA GLY A 466 -37.85 -4.69 -14.40
C GLY A 466 -36.56 -5.20 -13.77
N CYS A 467 -36.62 -5.61 -12.50
CA CYS A 467 -35.50 -6.22 -11.80
C CYS A 467 -35.02 -7.51 -12.47
N ARG A 468 -35.92 -8.41 -12.89
CA ARG A 468 -35.58 -9.63 -13.63
C ARG A 468 -34.82 -9.31 -14.92
N LYS A 469 -35.26 -8.31 -15.70
CA LYS A 469 -34.55 -7.84 -16.91
C LYS A 469 -33.14 -7.31 -16.60
N MET A 470 -32.99 -6.58 -15.50
CA MET A 470 -31.67 -6.10 -15.06
C MET A 470 -30.74 -7.25 -14.68
N ILE A 471 -31.24 -8.26 -13.96
CA ILE A 471 -30.48 -9.47 -13.59
C ILE A 471 -29.99 -10.19 -14.85
N HIS A 472 -30.87 -10.40 -15.83
CA HIS A 472 -30.49 -10.98 -17.13
C HIS A 472 -29.43 -10.17 -17.85
N SER A 473 -29.50 -8.83 -17.77
CA SER A 473 -28.45 -7.99 -18.34
C SER A 473 -27.09 -8.18 -17.65
N LEU A 474 -27.06 -8.25 -16.32
CA LEU A 474 -25.83 -8.48 -15.56
C LEU A 474 -25.24 -9.88 -15.79
N LEU A 475 -26.08 -10.88 -16.08
CA LEU A 475 -25.61 -12.23 -16.43
C LEU A 475 -24.91 -12.26 -17.79
N ARG A 476 -25.29 -11.40 -18.74
CA ARG A 476 -24.56 -11.28 -20.01
C ARG A 476 -23.14 -10.76 -19.83
N ASP A 477 -22.91 -9.89 -18.83
CA ASP A 477 -21.56 -9.43 -18.49
C ASP A 477 -20.67 -10.58 -18.01
N TYR A 478 -21.24 -11.65 -17.45
CA TYR A 478 -20.50 -12.86 -17.08
C TYR A 478 -20.16 -13.75 -18.27
N ALA A 479 -21.04 -13.86 -19.27
CA ALA A 479 -20.75 -14.60 -20.49
C ALA A 479 -19.54 -14.00 -21.24
N ALA A 480 -19.34 -12.68 -21.17
CA ALA A 480 -18.17 -12.01 -21.71
C ALA A 480 -16.86 -12.32 -20.94
N LEU A 481 -16.95 -12.63 -19.64
CA LEU A 481 -15.81 -13.04 -18.82
C LEU A 481 -15.44 -14.50 -19.03
N ASP A 482 -16.44 -15.37 -19.21
CA ASP A 482 -16.21 -16.79 -19.48
C ASP A 482 -15.55 -17.03 -20.87
N GLY A 483 -15.71 -16.10 -21.82
CA GLY A 483 -15.04 -16.14 -23.12
C GLY A 483 -13.62 -15.56 -23.17
N SER A 484 -13.10 -15.03 -22.05
CA SER A 484 -11.74 -14.47 -21.96
C SER A 484 -10.73 -15.35 -21.21
N ASP A 485 -11.17 -16.46 -20.62
CA ASP A 485 -10.37 -17.36 -19.78
C ASP A 485 -9.79 -18.56 -20.59
N ASP A 486 -9.81 -18.53 -21.93
CA ASP A 486 -9.26 -19.61 -22.78
C ASP A 486 -7.75 -19.52 -23.05
N ASP A 487 -7.04 -18.53 -22.47
CA ASP A 487 -5.58 -18.50 -22.47
C ASP A 487 -5.05 -18.86 -21.08
N SER A 488 -4.55 -20.10 -21.01
CA SER A 488 -3.55 -20.66 -20.08
C SER A 488 -3.11 -19.79 -18.90
N ASP A 489 -3.30 -20.30 -17.68
CA ASP A 489 -2.28 -20.26 -16.62
C ASP A 489 -2.69 -21.25 -15.51
N ASP A 490 -2.33 -22.52 -15.75
CA ASP A 490 -2.02 -23.46 -14.68
C ASP A 490 -0.79 -22.95 -13.91
N GLU A 491 -0.91 -22.99 -12.58
CA GLU A 491 0.12 -23.04 -11.54
C GLU A 491 1.55 -22.53 -11.86
N THR A 492 1.99 -21.48 -11.16
CA THR A 492 3.19 -21.51 -10.27
C THR A 492 3.26 -20.31 -9.32
#